data_AF-A0A5K1CJK7-F1
#
_entry.id   AF-A0A5K1CJK7-F1
#
_cell.length_a   1.000
_cell.length_b   1.000
_cell.length_c   1.000
_cell.angle_alpha   90.00
_cell.angle_beta   90.00
_cell.angle_gamma   90.00
#
_symmetry.space_group_name_H-M   'P 1'
#
loop_
_entity.id
_entity.type
_entity.pdbx_description
1 polymer ?
#
loop_
_entity_poly.entity_id
_entity_poly.type
_entity_poly.pdbx_seq_one_letter_code
_entity_poly.pdbx_strand_id
1 'polypeptide(L)'
;ARNAAIANSYFVGSINRVGTEIFPNPFTSGDGKPQHNDFGHFYGSSYFSAPDASCTPCLSRCRDGLIIAEMDLNLCRQLKDKWGFRMTARYEMYSALLSSYMRPDFEPQVVTDPLLHKRS
;
A
#
# COMPACT_ATOMS: atom_id res chain seq x y z
N ALA A 1 4.05 1.20 1.12
CA ALA A 1 5.05 1.80 0.21
C ALA A 1 6.26 0.90 -0.05
N ARG A 2 6.97 0.42 0.99
CA ARG A 2 8.13 -0.49 0.80
C ARG A 2 7.87 -1.69 -0.10
N ASN A 3 6.77 -2.41 0.12
CA ASN A 3 6.40 -3.55 -0.72
C ASN A 3 6.20 -3.16 -2.19
N ALA A 4 5.62 -1.99 -2.46
CA ALA A 4 5.41 -1.52 -3.83
C ALA A 4 6.74 -1.30 -4.56
N ALA A 5 7.75 -0.75 -3.88
CA ALA A 5 9.11 -0.59 -4.42
C ALA A 5 9.74 -1.94 -4.82
N ILE A 6 9.63 -2.93 -3.94
CA ILE A 6 10.17 -4.28 -4.16
C ILE A 6 9.44 -4.98 -5.30
N ALA A 7 8.11 -5.10 -5.21
CA ALA A 7 7.29 -5.88 -6.12
C ALA A 7 7.32 -5.35 -7.56
N ASN A 8 7.51 -4.04 -7.74
CA ASN A 8 7.51 -3.40 -9.06
C ASN A 8 8.90 -2.96 -9.55
N SER A 9 9.92 -3.13 -8.70
CA SER A 9 11.31 -2.75 -8.96
C SER A 9 11.46 -1.28 -9.37
N TYR A 10 10.95 -0.38 -8.54
CA TYR A 10 11.11 1.07 -8.65
C TYR A 10 11.37 1.71 -7.27
N PHE A 11 11.73 3.00 -7.26
CA PHE A 11 11.78 3.79 -6.03
C PHE A 11 10.39 4.31 -5.63
N VAL A 12 10.13 4.44 -4.33
CA VAL A 12 8.88 5.00 -3.78
C VAL A 12 9.19 6.06 -2.73
N GLY A 13 8.67 7.28 -2.94
CA GLY A 13 8.61 8.32 -1.91
C GLY A 13 7.30 8.24 -1.14
N SER A 14 7.38 8.00 0.16
CA SER A 14 6.21 7.99 1.05
C SER A 14 6.19 9.28 1.84
N ILE A 15 5.18 10.11 1.63
CA ILE A 15 5.05 11.41 2.29
C ILE A 15 3.74 11.42 3.04
N ASN A 16 3.81 11.79 4.31
CA ASN A 16 2.64 12.00 5.15
C ASN A 16 2.76 13.32 5.91
N ARG A 17 1.61 13.91 6.24
CA ARG A 17 1.51 15.15 7.00
C ARG A 17 1.95 14.93 8.46
N VAL A 18 2.26 16.01 9.16
CA VAL A 18 2.56 16.03 10.60
C VAL A 18 1.60 16.98 11.32
N GLY A 19 1.41 16.76 12.62
CA GLY A 19 0.60 17.64 13.47
C GLY A 19 -0.87 17.25 13.54
N THR A 20 -1.68 18.08 14.18
CA THR A 20 -3.12 17.87 14.36
C THR A 20 -3.85 19.10 13.84
N GLU A 21 -4.85 18.90 13.00
CA GLU A 21 -5.65 19.99 12.44
C GLU A 21 -6.98 20.10 13.14
N ILE A 22 -7.41 21.33 13.40
CA ILE A 22 -8.69 21.65 14.03
C ILE A 22 -9.53 22.41 13.02
N PHE A 23 -10.73 21.91 12.75
CA PHE A 23 -11.67 22.52 11.82
C PHE A 23 -12.74 23.36 12.57
N PRO A 24 -13.31 24.39 11.92
CA PRO A 24 -14.31 25.26 12.56
C PRO A 24 -15.62 24.57 12.92
N ASN A 25 -16.05 23.62 12.10
CA ASN A 25 -17.31 22.91 12.27
C ASN A 25 -17.06 21.49 12.79
N PRO A 26 -17.86 21.02 13.76
CA PRO A 26 -17.74 19.66 14.28
C PRO A 26 -18.16 18.62 13.25
N PHE A 27 -17.51 17.46 13.31
CA PHE A 27 -17.82 16.29 12.49
C PHE A 27 -17.69 15.01 13.32
N THR A 28 -18.16 13.90 12.77
CA THR A 28 -18.04 12.57 13.38
C THR A 28 -17.08 11.69 12.59
N SER A 29 -16.38 10.79 13.28
CA SER A 29 -15.44 9.83 12.66
C SER A 29 -16.10 8.48 12.31
N GLY A 30 -17.42 8.35 12.47
CA GLY A 30 -18.16 7.11 12.20
C GLY A 30 -17.90 5.97 13.21
N ASP A 31 -17.24 6.25 14.33
CA ASP A 31 -16.86 5.28 15.38
C ASP A 31 -17.81 5.29 16.59
N GLY A 32 -18.95 5.98 16.48
CA GLY A 32 -19.96 6.10 17.53
C GLY A 32 -19.59 7.08 18.66
N LYS A 33 -18.44 7.76 18.58
CA LYS A 33 -18.05 8.80 19.54
C LYS A 33 -18.76 10.13 19.26
N PRO A 34 -18.81 11.05 20.25
CA PRO A 34 -19.34 12.39 20.05
C PRO A 34 -18.63 13.14 18.92
N GLN A 35 -19.31 14.10 18.33
CA GLN A 35 -18.71 14.99 17.34
C GLN A 35 -17.53 15.78 17.95
N HIS A 36 -16.50 15.99 17.14
CA HIS A 36 -15.28 16.68 17.54
C HIS A 36 -14.78 17.57 16.39
N ASN A 37 -13.82 18.45 16.70
CA ASN A 37 -13.29 19.42 15.74
C ASN A 37 -11.87 19.06 15.27
N ASP A 38 -11.16 18.17 15.98
CA ASP A 38 -9.82 17.72 15.60
C ASP A 38 -9.89 16.57 14.58
N PHE A 39 -9.07 16.60 13.54
CA PHE A 39 -9.05 15.56 12.50
C PHE A 39 -8.22 14.34 12.87
N GLY A 40 -7.66 14.32 14.08
CA GLY A 40 -6.66 13.37 14.50
C GLY A 40 -5.24 13.78 14.17
N HIS A 41 -4.30 13.03 14.72
CA HIS A 41 -2.87 13.32 14.63
C HIS A 41 -2.24 12.67 13.41
N PHE A 42 -1.72 13.48 12.50
CA PHE A 42 -0.91 13.01 11.38
C PHE A 42 0.49 12.62 11.86
N TYR A 43 0.94 11.44 11.43
CA TYR A 43 2.08 10.75 12.01
C TYR A 43 3.41 10.94 11.28
N GLY A 44 3.48 11.81 10.26
CA GLY A 44 4.67 12.06 9.46
C GLY A 44 5.33 10.75 9.01
N SER A 45 6.56 10.53 9.48
CA SER A 45 7.31 9.30 9.16
C SER A 45 7.58 9.13 7.67
N SER A 46 7.76 10.24 6.95
CA SER A 46 8.06 10.22 5.52
C SER A 46 9.43 9.57 5.25
N TYR A 47 9.54 8.77 4.18
CA TYR A 47 10.77 8.01 3.83
C TYR A 47 10.78 7.60 2.36
N PHE A 48 11.96 7.21 1.87
CA PHE A 48 12.12 6.58 0.55
C PHE A 48 12.37 5.08 0.67
N SER A 49 11.78 4.30 -0.23
CA SER A 49 12.04 2.87 -0.43
C SER A 49 12.69 2.64 -1.78
N ALA A 50 13.70 1.80 -1.83
CA ALA A 50 14.44 1.45 -3.03
C ALA A 50 14.00 0.07 -3.58
N PRO A 51 14.24 -0.19 -4.88
CA PRO A 51 13.87 -1.47 -5.50
C PRO A 51 14.62 -2.67 -4.93
N ASP A 52 15.77 -2.49 -4.27
CA ASP A 52 16.58 -3.54 -3.64
C ASP A 52 16.14 -3.90 -2.20
N ALA A 53 14.94 -3.44 -1.81
CA ALA A 53 14.36 -3.55 -0.47
C ALA A 53 15.00 -2.67 0.62
N SER A 54 16.00 -1.84 0.30
CA SER A 54 16.53 -0.85 1.23
C SER A 54 15.55 0.33 1.43
N CYS A 55 15.66 1.01 2.56
CA CYS A 55 14.85 2.18 2.89
C CYS A 55 15.68 3.20 3.66
N THR A 56 15.36 4.48 3.48
CA THR A 56 15.87 5.53 4.37
C THR A 56 15.22 5.43 5.76
N PRO A 57 15.88 5.95 6.81
CA PRO A 57 15.20 6.23 8.06
C PRO A 57 14.00 7.17 7.83
N CYS A 58 12.95 6.99 8.64
CA CYS A 58 11.78 7.85 8.59
C CYS A 58 12.07 9.24 9.18
N LEU A 59 11.46 10.27 8.61
CA LEU A 59 11.42 11.61 9.21
C LEU A 59 10.60 11.63 10.51
N SER A 60 10.68 12.77 11.21
CA SER A 60 9.93 13.05 12.44
C SER A 60 8.43 12.76 12.29
N ARG A 61 7.82 12.33 13.40
CA ARG A 61 6.36 12.15 13.50
C ARG A 61 5.61 13.44 13.77
N CYS A 62 6.28 14.42 14.40
CA CYS A 62 5.63 15.59 14.99
C CYS A 62 6.26 16.92 14.54
N ARG A 63 7.22 16.90 13.62
CA ARG A 63 7.92 18.11 13.16
C ARG A 63 7.99 18.12 11.65
N ASP A 64 7.88 19.31 11.08
CA ASP A 64 8.16 19.54 9.67
C ASP A 64 9.60 19.11 9.35
N GLY A 65 9.81 18.64 8.12
CA GLY A 65 11.11 18.12 7.73
C GLY A 65 11.26 18.02 6.22
N LEU A 66 12.51 18.07 5.80
CA LEU A 66 12.94 17.86 4.42
C LEU A 66 13.85 16.62 4.38
N ILE A 67 13.56 15.70 3.48
CA ILE A 67 14.41 14.55 3.18
C ILE A 67 14.93 14.67 1.75
N ILE A 68 16.25 14.58 1.60
CA ILE A 68 16.93 14.58 0.30
C ILE A 68 17.57 13.20 0.13
N ALA A 69 17.31 12.55 -1.00
CA ALA A 69 17.84 11.24 -1.31
C ALA A 69 18.41 11.25 -2.73
N GLU A 70 19.63 10.74 -2.87
CA GLU A 70 20.24 10.46 -4.17
C GLU A 70 19.76 9.09 -4.66
N MET A 71 19.39 9.00 -5.94
CA MET A 71 18.83 7.79 -6.52
C MET A 71 19.47 7.50 -7.89
N ASP A 72 20.15 6.35 -8.01
CA ASP A 72 20.53 5.81 -9.31
C ASP A 72 19.36 5.04 -9.93
N LEU A 73 18.77 5.60 -10.98
CA LEU A 73 17.64 4.99 -11.68
C LEU A 73 18.02 3.70 -12.42
N ASN A 74 19.31 3.46 -12.70
CA ASN A 74 19.75 2.21 -13.30
C ASN A 74 19.53 1.00 -12.37
N LEU A 75 19.46 1.24 -11.05
CA LEU A 75 19.13 0.20 -10.07
C LEU A 75 17.77 -0.45 -10.37
N CYS A 76 16.80 0.30 -10.90
CA CYS A 76 15.50 -0.24 -11.27
C CYS A 76 15.61 -1.32 -12.35
N ARG A 77 16.50 -1.14 -13.34
CA ARG A 77 16.74 -2.13 -14.39
C ARG A 77 17.48 -3.35 -13.83
N GLN A 78 18.56 -3.12 -13.06
CA GLN A 78 19.34 -4.20 -12.45
C GLN A 78 18.47 -5.15 -11.61
N LEU A 79 17.55 -4.61 -10.81
CA LEU A 79 16.69 -5.43 -9.96
C LEU A 79 15.57 -6.12 -10.73
N LYS A 80 15.04 -5.51 -11.81
CA LYS A 80 14.09 -6.19 -12.72
C LYS A 80 14.73 -7.42 -13.36
N ASP A 81 15.96 -7.28 -13.84
CA ASP A 81 16.68 -8.35 -14.52
C ASP A 81 17.08 -9.46 -13.53
N LYS A 82 17.49 -9.08 -12.30
CA LYS A 82 17.91 -10.03 -11.26
C LYS A 82 16.76 -10.85 -10.69
N TRP A 83 15.63 -10.23 -10.36
CA TRP A 83 14.51 -10.91 -9.69
C TRP A 83 13.46 -11.45 -10.64
N GLY A 84 13.32 -10.84 -11.83
CA GLY A 84 12.39 -11.32 -12.84
C GLY A 84 10.92 -11.25 -12.44
N PHE A 85 10.51 -10.44 -11.45
CA PHE A 85 9.10 -10.35 -11.04
C PHE A 85 8.17 -9.97 -12.19
N ARG A 86 8.61 -9.07 -13.07
CA ARG A 86 7.82 -8.70 -14.26
C ARG A 86 7.73 -9.85 -15.28
N MET A 87 8.77 -10.68 -15.37
CA MET A 87 8.80 -11.85 -16.25
C MET A 87 7.86 -12.95 -15.72
N THR A 88 7.79 -13.13 -14.39
CA THR A 88 6.98 -14.18 -13.74
C THR A 88 5.60 -13.71 -13.29
N ALA A 89 5.24 -12.46 -13.56
CA ALA A 89 4.00 -11.83 -13.08
C ALA A 89 2.71 -12.42 -13.67
N ARG A 90 2.78 -13.13 -14.81
CA ARG A 90 1.61 -13.78 -15.45
C ARG A 90 0.40 -12.83 -15.59
N TYR A 91 0.65 -11.60 -16.06
CA TYR A 91 -0.37 -10.55 -16.10
C TYR A 91 -1.63 -10.96 -16.87
N GLU A 92 -1.51 -11.73 -17.94
CA GLU A 92 -2.65 -12.24 -18.72
C GLU A 92 -3.58 -13.12 -17.88
N MET A 93 -3.02 -14.04 -17.08
CA MET A 93 -3.78 -14.91 -16.17
C MET A 93 -4.56 -14.08 -15.14
N TYR A 94 -3.90 -13.12 -14.48
CA TYR A 94 -4.57 -12.26 -13.50
C TYR A 94 -5.61 -11.35 -14.14
N SER A 95 -5.36 -10.86 -15.36
CA SER A 95 -6.35 -10.08 -16.11
C SER A 95 -7.63 -10.88 -16.33
N ALA A 96 -7.51 -12.12 -16.82
CA ALA A 96 -8.66 -12.99 -17.04
C ALA A 96 -9.40 -13.31 -15.72
N LEU A 97 -8.67 -13.60 -14.64
CA LEU A 97 -9.24 -13.87 -13.32
C LEU A 97 -10.00 -12.66 -12.77
N LEU A 98 -9.42 -11.46 -12.82
CA LEU A 98 -10.08 -10.23 -12.37
C LEU A 98 -11.30 -9.90 -13.24
N SER A 99 -11.21 -10.07 -14.56
CA SER A 99 -12.37 -9.91 -15.45
C SER A 99 -13.49 -10.89 -15.12
N SER A 100 -13.17 -12.14 -14.79
CA SER A 100 -14.16 -13.13 -14.36
C SER A 100 -14.79 -12.76 -13.01
N TYR A 101 -13.98 -12.32 -12.05
CA TYR A 101 -14.43 -11.94 -10.70
C TYR A 101 -15.46 -10.80 -10.71
N MET A 102 -15.35 -9.88 -11.66
CA MET A 102 -16.25 -8.73 -11.78
C MET A 102 -17.63 -9.06 -12.35
N ARG A 103 -17.86 -10.28 -12.83
CA ARG A 103 -19.14 -10.65 -13.44
C ARG A 103 -20.21 -10.92 -12.36
N PRO A 104 -21.48 -10.57 -12.60
CA PRO A 104 -22.56 -10.84 -11.64
C PRO A 104 -22.80 -12.33 -11.35
N ASP A 105 -22.44 -13.19 -12.29
CA ASP A 105 -22.57 -14.65 -12.23
C ASP A 105 -21.30 -15.35 -11.74
N PHE A 106 -20.34 -14.62 -11.16
CA PHE A 106 -19.08 -15.21 -10.69
C PHE A 106 -19.30 -16.18 -9.53
N GLU A 107 -18.85 -17.42 -9.70
CA GLU A 107 -18.75 -18.40 -8.62
C GLU A 107 -17.30 -18.48 -8.10
N PRO A 108 -17.07 -18.18 -6.80
CA PRO A 108 -15.75 -18.29 -6.21
C PRO A 108 -15.20 -19.73 -6.23
N GLN A 109 -13.91 -19.88 -6.50
CA GLN A 109 -13.22 -21.18 -6.45
C GLN A 109 -13.02 -21.66 -5.00
N VAL A 110 -14.09 -22.15 -4.38
CA VAL A 110 -14.08 -22.70 -3.02
C VAL A 110 -14.09 -24.21 -3.08
N VAL A 111 -13.06 -24.85 -2.51
CA VAL A 111 -13.00 -26.30 -2.35
C VAL A 111 -13.42 -26.64 -0.92
N THR A 112 -14.50 -27.40 -0.77
CA THR A 112 -15.01 -27.87 0.53
C THR A 112 -14.74 -29.35 0.71
N ASP A 113 -14.48 -29.78 1.94
CA ASP A 113 -14.41 -31.21 2.29
C ASP A 113 -15.77 -31.88 2.01
N PRO A 114 -15.83 -32.92 1.17
CA PRO A 114 -17.08 -33.63 0.88
C PRO A 114 -17.69 -34.33 2.11
N LEU A 115 -16.93 -34.56 3.19
CA LEU A 115 -17.38 -35.21 4.42
C LEU A 115 -17.94 -34.23 5.47
N LEU A 116 -17.74 -32.92 5.29
CA LEU A 116 -18.36 -31.91 6.14
C LEU A 116 -19.80 -31.66 5.65
N HIS A 117 -20.79 -32.24 6.34
CA HIS A 117 -22.20 -31.89 6.11
C HIS A 117 -22.37 -30.37 6.27
N LYS A 118 -22.86 -29.69 5.23
CA LYS A 118 -23.29 -28.29 5.33
C LYS A 118 -24.30 -28.21 6.48
N ARG A 119 -23.97 -27.49 7.55
CA ARG A 119 -25.00 -27.06 8.52
C ARG A 119 -25.94 -26.15 7.74
N SER A 120 -27.17 -26.63 7.57
CA SER A 120 -28.30 -25.93 6.96
C SER A 120 -28.52 -24.56 7.60
#